data_AF-A0A2W6TYA6-F1
#
_entry.id   AF-A0A2W6TYA6-F1
#
_cell.length_a   1.000
_cell.length_b   1.000
_cell.length_c   1.000
_cell.angle_alpha   90.00
_cell.angle_beta   90.00
_cell.angle_gamma   90.00
#
_symmetry.space_group_name_H-M   'P 1'
#
loop_
_entity.id
_entity.type
_entity.pdbx_description
1 polymer ?
#
loop_
_entity_poly.entity_id
_entity_poly.type
_entity_poly.pdbx_seq_one_letter_code
_entity_poly.pdbx_strand_id
1 'polypeptide(L)'
;VQQVKLMLCCGLIHGDLSPYNVLVGPDGPVVIDFPQVVSAGGNNAARTMLLRDVNNLTANLGRWAPELLETWYGEEMWELFQAGDLLPDTVLTGEFTPDERAVDLDSVRHAINDAREEALIRQQGREAAAEEDY
;
A
#
# COMPACT_ATOMS: atom_id res chain seq x y z
N VAL A 1 -2.19 -4.44 5.32
CA VAL A 1 -2.38 -5.18 4.04
C VAL A 1 -3.45 -6.28 4.12
N GLN A 2 -3.51 -7.10 5.17
CA GLN A 2 -4.50 -8.20 5.27
C GLN A 2 -5.97 -7.74 5.09
N GLN A 3 -6.38 -6.62 5.70
CA GLN A 3 -7.75 -6.12 5.54
C GLN A 3 -8.07 -5.70 4.10
N VAL A 4 -7.09 -5.12 3.39
CA VAL A 4 -7.23 -4.75 1.97
C VAL A 4 -7.39 -6.00 1.11
N LYS A 5 -6.59 -7.06 1.37
CA LYS A 5 -6.76 -8.36 0.70
C LYS A 5 -8.17 -8.91 0.90
N LEU A 6 -8.69 -8.89 2.12
CA LEU A 6 -10.03 -9.40 2.42
C LEU A 6 -11.13 -8.59 1.70
N MET A 7 -11.00 -7.26 1.64
CA MET A 7 -11.91 -6.43 0.83
C MET A 7 -11.85 -6.80 -0.65
N LEU A 8 -10.64 -6.97 -1.20
CA LEU A 8 -10.45 -7.34 -2.60
C LEU A 8 -10.99 -8.75 -2.92
N CYS A 9 -10.85 -9.71 -1.98
CA CYS A 9 -11.47 -11.03 -2.09
C CYS A 9 -13.00 -10.95 -2.17
N CYS A 10 -13.62 -9.95 -1.54
CA CYS A 10 -15.04 -9.65 -1.65
C CYS A 10 -15.40 -8.86 -2.93
N GLY A 11 -14.43 -8.59 -3.80
CA GLY A 11 -14.62 -7.78 -5.02
C GLY A 11 -14.75 -6.28 -4.76
N LEU A 12 -14.28 -5.80 -3.61
CA LEU A 12 -14.41 -4.41 -3.15
C LEU A 12 -13.05 -3.73 -3.03
N ILE A 13 -13.01 -2.46 -3.42
CA ILE A 13 -11.88 -1.56 -3.20
C ILE A 13 -12.40 -0.36 -2.42
N HIS A 14 -11.67 0.07 -1.39
CA HIS A 14 -12.14 1.15 -0.53
C HIS A 14 -12.22 2.48 -1.28
N GLY A 15 -11.22 2.77 -2.11
CA GLY A 15 -11.19 3.91 -3.04
C GLY A 15 -10.75 5.24 -2.45
N ASP A 16 -10.57 5.30 -1.13
CA ASP A 16 -10.00 6.45 -0.41
C ASP A 16 -9.39 5.98 0.93
N LEU A 17 -8.70 4.84 0.90
CA LEU A 17 -8.13 4.26 2.10
C LEU A 17 -6.93 5.10 2.54
N SER A 18 -6.95 5.45 3.82
CA SER A 18 -5.88 6.18 4.49
C SER A 18 -5.78 5.71 5.94
N PRO A 19 -4.69 6.06 6.66
CA PRO A 19 -4.54 5.76 8.09
C PRO A 19 -5.66 6.33 8.96
N TYR A 20 -6.34 7.39 8.52
CA TYR A 20 -7.45 7.99 9.25
C TYR A 20 -8.73 7.13 9.19
N ASN A 21 -8.84 6.26 8.18
CA ASN A 21 -9.97 5.35 7.98
C ASN A 21 -9.65 3.93 8.47
N VAL A 22 -8.64 3.79 9.34
CA VAL A 22 -8.27 2.54 9.99
C VAL A 22 -8.26 2.74 11.50
N LEU A 23 -9.13 2.02 12.19
CA LEU A 23 -9.14 1.96 13.66
C LEU A 23 -8.31 0.76 14.11
N VAL A 24 -7.49 0.92 15.15
CA VAL A 24 -6.67 -0.17 15.68
C VAL A 24 -7.14 -0.52 17.09
N GLY A 25 -7.67 -1.74 17.25
CA GLY A 25 -8.13 -2.28 18.52
C GLY A 25 -7.30 -3.49 18.98
N PRO A 26 -7.64 -4.10 20.13
CA PRO A 26 -6.97 -5.29 20.66
C PRO A 26 -6.96 -6.49 19.69
N ASP A 27 -8.02 -6.60 18.88
CA ASP A 27 -8.20 -7.67 17.89
C ASP A 27 -7.57 -7.34 16.52
N GLY A 28 -6.90 -6.19 16.41
CA GLY A 28 -6.23 -5.73 15.20
C GLY A 28 -6.95 -4.57 14.48
N PRO A 29 -6.56 -4.29 13.22
CA PRO A 29 -7.07 -3.17 12.46
C PRO A 29 -8.48 -3.42 11.90
N VAL A 30 -9.34 -2.42 11.97
CA VAL A 30 -10.69 -2.36 11.41
C VAL A 30 -10.76 -1.21 10.42
N VAL A 31 -11.20 -1.50 9.20
CA VAL A 31 -11.40 -0.50 8.13
C VAL A 31 -12.80 0.11 8.25
N ILE A 32 -12.91 1.43 8.14
CA ILE A 32 -14.16 2.20 8.25
C ILE A 32 -14.34 3.14 7.06
N ASP A 33 -15.48 3.83 7.00
CA ASP A 33 -15.80 4.86 5.99
C ASP A 33 -15.91 4.36 4.54
N PHE A 34 -17.04 3.71 4.24
CA PHE A 34 -17.30 3.02 2.96
C PHE A 34 -18.07 3.78 1.85
N PRO A 35 -18.36 5.11 1.90
CA PRO A 35 -19.18 5.74 0.85
C PRO A 35 -18.48 5.79 -0.52
N GLN A 36 -17.15 5.66 -0.57
CA GLN A 36 -16.34 5.68 -1.81
C GLN A 36 -15.97 4.29 -2.35
N VAL A 37 -16.52 3.23 -1.76
CA VAL A 37 -16.17 1.85 -2.15
C VAL A 37 -16.66 1.54 -3.55
N VAL A 38 -15.80 0.91 -4.34
CA VAL A 38 -16.08 0.54 -5.72
C VAL A 38 -15.90 -0.96 -5.96
N SER A 39 -16.56 -1.44 -7.01
CA SER A 39 -16.38 -2.82 -7.49
C SER A 39 -15.02 -2.99 -8.16
N ALA A 40 -14.26 -4.01 -7.75
CA ALA A 40 -12.98 -4.37 -8.34
C ALA A 40 -13.12 -4.90 -9.77
N GLY A 41 -14.20 -5.62 -10.08
CA GLY A 41 -14.46 -6.18 -11.42
C GLY A 41 -15.27 -5.26 -12.34
N GLY A 42 -16.00 -4.28 -11.78
CA GLY A 42 -16.91 -3.41 -12.53
C GLY A 42 -16.42 -1.99 -12.79
N ASN A 43 -15.25 -1.60 -12.26
CA ASN A 43 -14.71 -0.25 -12.40
C ASN A 43 -13.38 -0.26 -13.17
N ASN A 44 -13.31 0.48 -14.27
CA ASN A 44 -12.10 0.61 -15.09
C ASN A 44 -10.91 1.23 -14.33
N ALA A 45 -11.19 2.01 -13.28
CA ALA A 45 -10.16 2.61 -12.42
C ALA A 45 -9.78 1.73 -11.22
N ALA A 46 -10.36 0.53 -11.08
CA ALA A 46 -10.18 -0.35 -9.92
C ALA A 46 -8.71 -0.58 -9.57
N ARG A 47 -7.89 -0.99 -10.55
CA ARG A 47 -6.44 -1.22 -10.34
C ARG A 47 -5.77 0.00 -9.72
N THR A 48 -5.92 1.17 -10.33
CA THR A 48 -5.30 2.41 -9.87
C THR A 48 -5.79 2.80 -8.48
N MET A 49 -7.08 2.62 -8.18
CA MET A 49 -7.63 2.89 -6.86
C MET A 49 -7.07 1.95 -5.78
N LEU A 50 -6.96 0.65 -6.08
CA LEU A 50 -6.33 -0.32 -5.17
C LEU A 50 -4.87 0.04 -4.88
N LEU A 51 -4.09 0.33 -5.93
CA LEU A 51 -2.69 0.71 -5.76
C LEU A 51 -2.56 1.97 -4.92
N ARG A 52 -3.42 2.98 -5.13
CA ARG A 52 -3.46 4.19 -4.31
C ARG A 52 -3.77 3.86 -2.84
N ASP A 53 -4.78 3.03 -2.57
CA ASP A 53 -5.16 2.62 -1.21
C ASP A 53 -4.00 1.93 -0.49
N VAL A 54 -3.33 0.98 -1.14
CA VAL A 54 -2.18 0.25 -0.57
C VAL A 54 -0.98 1.17 -0.40
N ASN A 55 -0.69 2.04 -1.36
CA ASN A 55 0.45 2.95 -1.31
C ASN A 55 0.28 4.00 -0.21
N ASN A 56 -0.93 4.52 0.01
CA ASN A 56 -1.22 5.44 1.11
C ASN A 56 -0.90 4.83 2.48
N LEU A 57 -1.30 3.56 2.69
CA LEU A 57 -0.99 2.84 3.92
C LEU A 57 0.51 2.55 4.03
N THR A 58 1.14 2.11 2.94
CA THR A 58 2.56 1.76 2.89
C THR A 58 3.44 2.97 3.17
N ALA A 59 3.16 4.12 2.54
CA ALA A 59 3.89 5.37 2.78
C ALA A 59 3.75 5.83 4.24
N ASN A 60 2.55 5.74 4.82
CA ASN A 60 2.34 6.13 6.20
C ASN A 60 3.08 5.22 7.18
N LEU A 61 2.90 3.91 7.05
CA LEU A 61 3.49 2.89 7.91
C LEU A 61 5.01 2.78 7.73
N GLY A 62 5.51 3.05 6.52
CA GLY A 62 6.93 3.06 6.17
C GLY A 62 7.77 4.04 6.99
N ARG A 63 7.14 5.05 7.61
CA ARG A 63 7.82 5.95 8.57
C ARG A 63 8.28 5.23 9.84
N TRP A 64 7.66 4.10 10.17
CA TRP A 64 8.00 3.26 11.32
C TRP A 64 8.57 1.89 10.93
N ALA A 65 8.20 1.36 9.76
CA ALA A 65 8.70 0.10 9.21
C ALA A 65 9.19 0.33 7.77
N PRO A 66 10.41 0.89 7.58
CA PRO A 66 10.93 1.27 6.27
C PRO A 66 10.97 0.14 5.25
N GLU A 67 11.10 -1.11 5.69
CA GLU A 67 11.05 -2.30 4.85
C GLU A 67 9.76 -2.41 4.03
N LEU A 68 8.64 -1.82 4.50
CA LEU A 68 7.39 -1.78 3.75
C LEU A 68 7.50 -0.98 2.44
N LEU A 69 8.40 0.01 2.38
CA LEU A 69 8.61 0.84 1.19
C LEU A 69 9.24 0.06 0.02
N GLU A 70 9.78 -1.13 0.28
CA GLU A 70 10.35 -2.01 -0.74
C GLU A 70 9.36 -3.12 -1.18
N THR A 71 8.14 -3.11 -0.65
CA THR A 71 7.11 -4.12 -0.96
C THR A 71 6.13 -3.66 -2.03
N TRP A 72 5.59 -4.63 -2.78
CA TRP A 72 4.69 -4.45 -3.93
C TRP A 72 3.35 -5.14 -3.68
N TYR A 73 2.80 -4.99 -2.48
CA TYR A 73 1.57 -5.66 -2.09
C TYR A 73 0.37 -5.30 -2.96
N GLY A 74 0.30 -4.07 -3.48
CA GLY A 74 -0.82 -3.64 -4.32
C GLY A 74 -0.84 -4.37 -5.65
N GLU A 75 0.32 -4.46 -6.30
CA GLU A 75 0.52 -5.14 -7.57
C GLU A 75 0.34 -6.65 -7.42
N GLU A 76 0.96 -7.25 -6.42
CA GLU A 76 0.80 -8.68 -6.11
C GLU A 76 -0.67 -9.05 -5.88
N MET A 77 -1.38 -8.28 -5.04
CA MET A 77 -2.82 -8.49 -4.80
C MET A 77 -3.63 -8.40 -6.09
N TRP A 78 -3.32 -7.42 -6.95
CA TRP A 78 -4.06 -7.20 -8.18
C TRP A 78 -3.86 -8.35 -9.17
N GLU A 79 -2.63 -8.82 -9.39
CA GLU A 79 -2.37 -9.95 -10.28
C GLU A 79 -3.06 -11.23 -9.82
N LEU A 80 -2.95 -11.55 -8.52
CA LEU A 80 -3.64 -12.70 -7.93
C LEU A 80 -5.16 -12.57 -8.07
N PHE A 81 -5.71 -11.36 -7.88
CA PHE A 81 -7.14 -11.12 -8.06
C PHE A 81 -7.58 -11.31 -9.52
N GLN A 82 -6.81 -10.80 -10.48
CA GLN A 82 -7.12 -10.95 -11.91
C GLN A 82 -7.01 -12.40 -12.38
N ALA A 83 -6.07 -13.15 -11.83
CA ALA A 83 -5.92 -14.58 -12.09
C ALA A 83 -7.02 -15.43 -11.44
N GLY A 84 -7.75 -14.90 -10.45
CA GLY A 84 -8.72 -15.64 -9.64
C GLY A 84 -8.09 -16.47 -8.52
N ASP A 85 -6.82 -16.22 -8.21
CA ASP A 85 -6.00 -16.97 -7.23
C ASP A 85 -5.92 -16.26 -5.86
N LEU A 86 -6.47 -15.05 -5.72
CA LEU A 86 -6.51 -14.34 -4.45
C LEU A 86 -7.58 -14.92 -3.53
N LEU A 87 -7.15 -15.59 -2.46
CA LEU A 87 -8.00 -16.16 -1.42
C LEU A 87 -7.77 -15.44 -0.07
N PRO A 88 -8.72 -15.53 0.88
CA PRO A 88 -8.57 -14.95 2.21
C PRO A 88 -7.31 -15.39 2.97
N ASP A 89 -6.85 -16.61 2.71
CA ASP A 89 -5.68 -17.25 3.30
C ASP A 89 -4.42 -17.20 2.42
N THR A 90 -4.50 -16.67 1.18
CA THR A 90 -3.33 -16.46 0.33
C THR A 90 -2.27 -15.64 1.06
N VAL A 91 -1.06 -16.19 1.17
CA VAL A 91 0.09 -15.50 1.77
C VAL A 91 0.65 -14.54 0.73
N LEU A 92 0.72 -13.27 1.10
CA LEU A 92 1.33 -12.23 0.27
C LEU A 92 2.81 -12.14 0.60
N THR A 93 3.64 -12.11 -0.44
CA THR A 93 5.10 -12.01 -0.37
C THR A 93 5.57 -10.56 -0.33
N GLY A 94 4.78 -9.64 -0.90
CA GLY A 94 5.19 -8.28 -1.16
C GLY A 94 6.20 -8.17 -2.32
N GLU A 95 6.39 -9.22 -3.10
CA GLU A 95 7.28 -9.22 -4.26
C GLU A 95 6.47 -9.12 -5.56
N PHE A 96 6.93 -8.27 -6.49
CA PHE A 96 6.34 -8.14 -7.82
C PHE A 96 7.42 -7.72 -8.82
N THR A 97 7.40 -8.30 -10.01
CA THR A 97 8.27 -7.90 -11.12
C THR A 97 7.42 -7.22 -12.19
N PRO A 98 7.51 -5.89 -12.38
CA PRO A 98 6.79 -5.18 -13.42
C PRO A 98 7.18 -5.69 -14.82
N ASP A 99 6.20 -5.83 -15.71
CA ASP A 99 6.49 -6.00 -17.13
C ASP A 99 6.92 -4.65 -17.72
N GLU A 100 8.23 -4.49 -17.96
CA GLU A 100 8.86 -3.27 -18.48
C GLU A 100 8.30 -2.81 -19.83
N ARG A 101 7.53 -3.65 -20.54
CA ARG A 101 6.95 -3.31 -21.84
C ARG A 101 5.64 -2.52 -21.75
N ALA A 102 5.01 -2.45 -20.57
CA ALA A 102 3.62 -2.05 -20.47
C ALA A 102 3.35 -0.58 -20.13
N VAL A 103 4.00 0.07 -19.15
CA VAL A 103 3.57 1.41 -18.69
C VAL A 103 4.68 2.24 -18.03
N ASP A 104 4.57 3.54 -18.26
CA ASP A 104 5.13 4.70 -17.55
C ASP A 104 5.33 4.49 -16.03
N LEU A 105 6.60 4.38 -15.64
CA LEU A 105 7.08 4.12 -14.28
C LEU A 105 6.85 5.30 -13.31
N ASP A 106 6.57 6.51 -13.81
CA ASP A 106 6.51 7.72 -12.98
C ASP A 106 5.21 7.79 -12.16
N SER A 107 4.08 7.34 -12.73
CA SER A 107 2.76 7.33 -12.07
C SER A 107 2.67 6.39 -10.85
N VAL A 108 3.40 5.28 -10.85
CA VAL A 108 3.37 4.27 -9.78
C VAL A 108 4.19 4.71 -8.55
N ARG A 109 5.22 5.52 -8.78
CA ARG A 109 6.31 5.68 -7.80
C ARG A 109 6.30 7.01 -7.04
N HIS A 110 5.51 8.00 -7.46
CA HIS A 110 5.56 9.35 -6.90
C HIS A 110 5.19 9.45 -5.42
N ALA A 111 4.17 8.73 -4.94
CA ALA A 111 3.79 8.79 -3.51
C ALA A 111 4.77 8.05 -2.58
N ILE A 112 5.45 7.02 -3.10
CA ILE A 112 6.42 6.21 -2.34
C ILE A 112 7.79 6.92 -2.30
N ASN A 113 8.21 7.53 -3.41
CA ASN A 113 9.47 8.28 -3.48
C ASN A 113 9.45 9.51 -2.56
N ASP A 114 8.34 10.26 -2.49
CA ASP A 114 8.24 11.44 -1.62
C ASP A 114 8.33 11.05 -0.13
N ALA A 115 7.64 9.99 0.28
CA ALA A 115 7.72 9.47 1.66
C ALA A 115 9.11 8.87 1.98
N ARG A 116 9.77 8.27 0.98
CA ARG A 116 11.15 7.75 1.10
C ARG A 116 12.17 8.86 1.26
N GLU A 117 12.06 9.95 0.49
CA GLU A 117 12.91 11.14 0.66
C GLU A 117 12.73 11.77 2.04
N GLU A 118 11.50 11.96 2.51
CA GLU A 118 11.26 12.50 3.85
C GLU A 118 11.81 11.62 4.98
N ALA A 119 11.71 10.29 4.83
CA ALA A 119 12.27 9.35 5.79
C ALA A 119 13.80 9.41 5.81
N LEU A 120 14.44 9.49 4.64
CA LEU A 120 15.89 9.61 4.49
C LEU A 120 16.41 10.91 5.13
N ILE A 121 15.76 12.04 4.85
CA ILE A 121 16.10 13.35 5.40
C ILE A 121 16.02 13.34 6.93
N ARG A 122 14.98 12.70 7.50
CA ARG A 122 14.82 12.59 8.96
C ARG A 122 15.86 11.66 9.60
N GLN A 123 16.26 10.59 8.94
CA GLN A 123 17.34 9.72 9.41
C GLN A 123 18.66 10.48 9.45
N GLN A 124 19.02 11.15 8.36
CA GLN A 124 20.24 11.96 8.27
C GLN A 124 20.27 13.07 9.33
N GLY A 125 19.13 13.73 9.59
CA GLY A 125 19.04 14.73 10.67
C GLY A 125 19.25 14.16 12.07
N ARG A 126 18.82 12.91 12.33
CA ARG A 126 19.06 12.23 13.62
C ARG A 126 20.51 11.79 13.79
N GLU A 127 21.14 11.31 12.72
CA GLU A 127 22.55 10.92 12.71
C GLU A 127 23.45 12.14 12.92
N ALA A 128 23.20 13.25 12.21
CA ALA A 128 23.96 14.49 12.38
C ALA A 128 23.86 15.07 13.81
N ALA A 129 22.67 15.07 14.41
CA ALA A 129 22.48 15.51 15.79
C ALA A 129 23.16 14.61 16.84
N ALA A 130 23.40 13.34 16.50
CA ALA A 130 24.11 12.40 17.38
C ALA A 130 25.64 12.50 17.23
N GLU A 131 26.15 12.95 16.07
CA GLU A 131 27.58 13.20 15.85
C GLU A 131 28.05 14.53 16.45
N GLU A 132 27.18 15.54 16.57
CA GLU A 132 27.51 16.83 17.20
C GLU A 132 27.59 16.78 18.74
N ASP A 133 27.15 15.69 19.37
CA ASP A 133 27.13 15.49 20.82
C ASP A 133 28.35 14.67 21.35
N TYR A 134 29.37 14.45 20.49
CA TYR A 134 30.66 13.80 20.80
C TYR A 134 31.88 14.73 20.68
#